data_AF-K1UFP4-F1
#
_entry.id   AF-K1UFP4-F1
#
_cell.length_a   1.000
_cell.length_b   1.000
_cell.length_c   1.000
_cell.angle_alpha   90.00
_cell.angle_beta   90.00
_cell.angle_gamma   90.00
#
_symmetry.space_group_name_H-M   'P 1'
#
loop_
_entity.id
_entity.type
_entity.pdbx_description
1 polymer ?
#
loop_
_entity_poly.entity_id
_entity_poly.type
_entity_poly.pdbx_seq_one_letter_code
_entity_poly.pdbx_strand_id
1 'polypeptide(L)' 'EWGTAVSVQAMVFGNMGDTSATGVCFSRDAGNGEDLFNGEYLINAQGEDVVAGIRTPQQITKIGSQRWADFLWE' A
#
# COMPACT_ATOMS: atom_id res chain seq x y z
N GLU A 1 -31.25 8.59 -11.36
CA GLU A 1 -29.78 8.81 -11.33
C GLU A 1 -29.29 8.75 -9.89
N TRP A 2 -28.10 8.20 -9.65
CA TRP A 2 -27.58 7.96 -8.28
C TRP A 2 -26.62 9.05 -7.76
N GLY A 3 -26.15 9.97 -8.62
CA GLY A 3 -25.25 11.05 -8.21
C GLY A 3 -23.92 10.55 -7.60
N THR A 4 -23.12 11.48 -7.07
CA THR A 4 -21.87 11.18 -6.36
C THR A 4 -21.81 11.99 -5.08
N ALA A 5 -21.58 11.33 -3.94
CA ALA A 5 -21.37 11.98 -2.66
C ALA A 5 -19.94 12.54 -2.54
N VAL A 6 -19.76 13.52 -1.65
CA VAL A 6 -18.45 14.10 -1.34
C VAL A 6 -18.06 13.75 0.10
N SER A 7 -16.83 13.30 0.30
CA SER A 7 -16.24 13.07 1.61
C SER A 7 -15.32 14.23 1.98
N VAL A 8 -15.46 14.77 3.19
CA VAL A 8 -14.57 15.78 3.77
C VAL A 8 -14.04 15.22 5.09
N GLN A 9 -12.72 15.11 5.20
CA GLN A 9 -12.05 14.48 6.33
C GLN A 9 -10.87 15.33 6.79
N ALA A 10 -10.54 15.26 8.08
CA ALA A 10 -9.33 15.87 8.60
C ALA A 10 -8.09 15.14 8.05
N MET A 11 -7.04 15.91 7.74
CA MET A 11 -5.82 15.35 7.16
C MET A 11 -4.95 14.65 8.21
N VAL A 12 -4.34 13.54 7.79
CA VAL A 12 -3.25 12.86 8.48
C VAL A 12 -2.09 12.74 7.50
N PHE A 13 -0.85 12.94 7.98
CA PHE A 13 0.32 13.11 7.12
C PHE A 13 1.27 11.92 7.23
N GLY A 14 1.38 11.14 6.14
CA GLY A 14 2.37 10.06 6.02
C GLY A 14 3.79 10.55 5.68
N ASN A 15 3.95 11.85 5.43
CA ASN A 15 5.18 12.50 4.95
C ASN A 15 5.81 13.46 5.96
N MET A 16 5.69 13.19 7.27
CA MET A 16 6.31 13.98 8.35
C MET A 16 7.68 13.43 8.80
N GLY A 17 8.35 12.67 7.95
CA GLY A 17 9.65 12.04 8.25
C GLY A 17 9.59 10.53 8.39
N ASP A 18 10.69 9.94 8.84
CA ASP A 18 10.94 8.49 8.73
C ASP A 18 10.10 7.62 9.69
N THR A 19 9.40 8.24 10.63
CA THR A 19 8.44 7.58 11.52
C THR A 19 6.99 7.71 11.05
N SER A 20 6.78 8.27 9.85
CA SER A 20 5.47 8.43 9.20
C SER A 20 5.43 7.61 7.90
N ALA A 21 4.25 7.11 7.54
CA ALA A 21 4.08 6.27 6.35
C ALA A 21 2.65 6.34 5.78
N THR A 22 2.51 5.87 4.55
CA THR A 22 1.23 5.57 3.92
C THR A 22 1.29 4.19 3.25
N GLY A 23 0.16 3.51 3.12
CA GLY A 23 0.11 2.20 2.48
C GLY A 23 -1.30 1.76 2.12
N VAL A 24 -1.38 0.73 1.28
CA VAL A 24 -2.62 0.09 0.84
C VAL A 24 -2.47 -1.40 1.10
N CYS A 25 -3.52 -2.02 1.64
CA CYS A 25 -3.51 -3.44 1.93
C CYS A 25 -4.87 -4.09 1.69
N PHE A 26 -4.82 -5.40 1.49
CA PHE A 26 -5.95 -6.30 1.43
C PHE A 26 -5.85 -7.28 2.60
N SER A 27 -7.01 -7.59 3.18
CA SER A 27 -7.10 -8.58 4.25
C SER A 27 -6.74 -10.00 3.79
N ARG A 28 -6.83 -10.25 2.49
CA ARG A 28 -6.53 -11.51 1.79
C ARG A 28 -5.80 -11.21 0.50
N ASP A 29 -5.18 -12.21 -0.11
CA ASP A 29 -4.59 -12.05 -1.42
C ASP A 29 -5.66 -11.69 -2.46
N ALA A 30 -5.49 -10.53 -3.11
CA ALA A 30 -6.47 -10.01 -4.06
C ALA A 30 -6.50 -10.77 -5.40
N GLY A 31 -5.45 -11.54 -5.73
CA GLY A 31 -5.36 -12.30 -6.97
C GLY A 31 -5.94 -13.71 -6.85
N ASN A 32 -5.77 -14.37 -5.70
CA ASN A 32 -6.16 -15.77 -5.52
C ASN A 32 -7.07 -16.06 -4.31
N GLY A 33 -7.27 -15.10 -3.40
CA GLY A 33 -8.13 -15.25 -2.22
C GLY A 33 -7.54 -16.02 -1.05
N GLU A 34 -6.23 -16.36 -1.09
CA GLU A 34 -5.50 -16.94 0.03
C GLU A 34 -5.64 -16.07 1.27
N ASP A 35 -5.77 -16.72 2.44
CA ASP A 35 -5.90 -16.04 3.74
C ASP A 35 -4.54 -15.50 4.21
N LEU A 36 -4.01 -14.56 3.43
CA LEU A 36 -2.72 -13.92 3.63
C LEU A 36 -2.89 -12.41 3.53
N PHE A 37 -2.49 -11.71 4.59
CA PHE A 37 -2.47 -10.26 4.62
C PHE A 37 -1.42 -9.74 3.63
N ASN A 38 -1.89 -9.01 2.62
CA ASN A 38 -1.07 -8.57 1.50
C ASN A 38 -1.19 -7.05 1.33
N GLY A 39 -0.12 -6.36 0.99
CA GLY A 39 -0.13 -4.91 0.83
C GLY A 39 1.25 -4.30 0.77
N GLU A 40 1.23 -3.00 0.50
CA GLU A 40 2.41 -2.20 0.18
C GLU A 40 2.37 -0.87 0.92
N TYR A 41 3.54 -0.37 1.30
CA TYR A 41 3.66 0.91 2.01
C TYR A 41 4.94 1.67 1.62
N LEU A 42 4.93 2.97 1.88
CA LEU A 42 6.07 3.86 1.74
C LEU A 42 6.26 4.70 3.00
N ILE A 43 7.49 4.73 3.51
CA ILE A 43 7.93 5.64 4.56
C ILE A 43 8.09 7.05 3.99
N ASN A 44 7.70 8.05 4.77
CA ASN A 44 7.81 9.47 4.45
C ASN A 44 7.23 9.78 3.06
N ALA A 45 5.94 9.46 2.89
CA ALA A 45 5.23 9.52 1.61
C ALA A 45 3.75 9.87 1.82
N GLN A 46 3.07 10.29 0.77
CA GLN A 46 1.60 10.43 0.75
C GLN A 46 0.94 9.36 -0.12
N GLY A 47 -0.38 9.21 0.01
CA GLY A 47 -1.13 8.14 -0.68
C GLY A 47 -0.94 8.15 -2.20
N GLU A 48 -0.77 9.33 -2.80
CA GLU A 48 -0.44 9.47 -4.22
C GLU A 48 0.87 8.79 -4.59
N ASP A 49 1.93 8.92 -3.77
CA ASP A 49 3.24 8.34 -4.05
C ASP A 49 3.19 6.81 -4.12
N VAL A 50 2.33 6.19 -3.30
CA VAL A 50 2.11 4.73 -3.29
C VAL A 50 1.42 4.28 -4.57
N VAL A 51 0.46 5.05 -5.09
CA VAL A 51 -0.31 4.70 -6.30
C VAL A 51 0.47 5.02 -7.58
N ALA A 52 1.25 6.11 -7.57
CA ALA A 52 2.02 6.55 -8.73
C ALA A 52 3.20 5.64 -9.08
N GLY A 53 3.70 4.85 -8.11
CA GLY A 53 4.78 3.89 -8.33
C GLY A 53 6.13 4.54 -8.66
N ILE A 54 6.32 5.83 -8.34
CA ILE A 54 7.59 6.54 -8.56
C ILE A 54 8.70 5.97 -7.66
N ARG A 55 8.33 5.51 -6.47
CA ARG A 55 9.21 4.82 -5.52
C ARG A 55 8.77 3.36 -5.44
N THR A 56 9.73 2.44 -5.43
CA THR A 56 9.44 1.03 -5.18
C THR A 56 8.84 0.88 -3.77
N PRO A 57 7.59 0.44 -3.65
CA PRO A 57 6.96 0.25 -2.35
C PRO A 57 7.55 -0.95 -1.62
N GLN A 58 7.47 -0.90 -0.30
CA GLN A 58 7.88 -2.02 0.55
C GLN A 58 6.67 -2.91 0.84
N GLN A 59 6.89 -4.22 0.85
CA GLN A 59 5.87 -5.20 1.22
C GLN A 59 5.57 -5.09 2.72
N ILE A 60 4.29 -5.10 3.08
CA ILE A 60 3.83 -4.97 4.48
C ILE A 60 4.16 -6.20 5.32
N THR A 61 4.44 -7.35 4.69
CA THR A 61 4.84 -8.59 5.35
C THR A 61 6.16 -9.12 4.82
N LYS A 62 6.92 -9.83 5.68
CA LYS A 62 8.15 -10.53 5.28
C LYS A 62 7.90 -11.60 4.21
N ILE A 63 6.76 -12.30 4.32
CA ILE A 63 6.37 -13.34 3.36
C ILE A 63 6.11 -12.70 1.99
N GLY A 64 5.37 -11.58 1.95
CA GLY A 64 5.17 -10.81 0.72
C GLY A 64 6.50 -10.35 0.12
N SER A 65 7.42 -9.84 0.95
CA SER A 65 8.76 -9.44 0.50
C SER A 65 9.55 -10.59 -0.11
N GLN A 66 9.49 -11.80 0.47
CA GLN A 66 10.17 -12.96 -0.06
C GLN A 66 9.54 -13.43 -1.37
N ARG A 67 8.20 -13.55 -1.43
CA ARG A 67 7.47 -13.93 -2.65
C ARG A 67 7.73 -12.95 -3.80
N TRP A 68 7.80 -11.66 -3.50
CA TRP A 68 8.13 -10.62 -4.49
C TRP A 68 9.57 -10.76 -5.00
N ALA A 69 10.52 -11.05 -4.10
CA ALA A 69 11.89 -11.33 -4.51
C ALA A 69 11.96 -12.56 -5.40
N ASP A 70 11.31 -13.67 -5.02
CA ASP A 70 11.30 -14.91 -5.79
C ASP A 70 10.73 -14.68 -7.21
N PHE A 71 9.66 -13.89 -7.35
CA PHE A 71 9.08 -13.52 -8.65
C PHE A 71 10.00 -12.71 -9.56
N LEU A 72 10.90 -11.88 -9.00
CA LEU A 72 11.83 -11.07 -9.80
C LEU A 72 13.04 -11.86 -10.30
N TRP A 73 13.32 -13.02 -9.72
CA TRP A 73 14.46 -13.87 -10.08
C TRP A 73 14.08 -15.00 -11.04
N GLU A 74 12.81 -15.10 -11.44
CA GLU A 74 12.30 -15.93 -12.56
C GLU A 74 12.24 -15.13 -13.87
#